data_AF-A0A6L2JSY6-F1
#
_entry.id   AF-A0A6L2JSY6-F1
#
_cell.length_a   1.000
_cell.length_b   1.000
_cell.length_c   1.000
_cell.angle_alpha   90.00
_cell.angle_beta   90.00
_cell.angle_gamma   90.00
#
_symmetry.space_group_name_H-M   'P 1'
#
loop_
_entity.id
_entity.type
_entity.pdbx_description
1 polymer ?
#
loop_
_entity_poly.entity_id
_entity_poly.type
_entity_poly.pdbx_seq_one_letter_code
_entity_poly.pdbx_strand_id
1 'polypeptide(L)'
;MQKFSNCSQTKSVDLGSSPFLYSKSQNTFVYEGYCGNAVMMDNHDSVLTGCSTTCGNDTTTIITNTNDKCYGVNCCETTIPHYLKSYDMKIMGLQRQLGRDGACGFAFLAEKLSYINKNFSSPSSVPTSLLWTLSELDSNDISCCSHNSRRRLKVDLGDGTSMDTWKCYFYGELYGGNPYLVDGCSKECVRCRNSEVSVTMTQYMTLMA
;
A
#
# COMPACT_ATOMS: atom_id res chain seq x y z
N MET A 1 7.28 3.16 -1.57
CA MET A 1 6.74 4.30 -2.35
C MET A 1 7.14 5.62 -1.70
N GLN A 2 7.16 6.70 -2.47
CA GLN A 2 7.53 8.03 -1.96
C GLN A 2 6.35 8.72 -1.27
N LYS A 3 6.65 9.53 -0.24
CA LYS A 3 5.70 10.50 0.30
C LYS A 3 5.60 11.70 -0.64
N PHE A 4 4.39 12.11 -0.99
CA PHE A 4 4.16 13.26 -1.86
C PHE A 4 3.82 14.49 -1.02
N SER A 5 4.47 15.63 -1.26
CA SER A 5 4.33 16.84 -0.45
C SER A 5 4.02 18.12 -1.23
N ASN A 6 3.78 18.01 -2.54
CA ASN A 6 3.59 19.20 -3.38
C ASN A 6 2.10 19.49 -3.57
N CYS A 7 1.64 20.58 -2.96
CA CYS A 7 0.25 21.00 -3.03
C CYS A 7 -0.10 21.41 -4.45
N SER A 8 -1.34 21.10 -4.86
CA SER A 8 -1.88 21.47 -6.18
C SER A 8 -1.18 20.82 -7.38
N GLN A 9 -0.27 19.86 -7.15
CA GLN A 9 0.23 18.96 -8.21
C GLN A 9 -0.46 17.60 -8.11
N THR A 10 -0.79 17.05 -9.28
CA THR A 10 -1.20 15.66 -9.40
C THR A 10 0.05 14.80 -9.56
N LYS A 11 0.10 13.67 -8.85
CA LYS A 11 1.18 12.69 -8.93
C LYS A 11 0.61 11.34 -9.32
N SER A 12 1.03 10.87 -10.48
CA SER A 12 0.61 9.60 -11.06
C SER A 12 1.59 8.50 -10.69
N VAL A 13 1.06 7.34 -10.34
CA VAL A 13 1.82 6.12 -10.13
C VAL A 13 1.21 5.00 -10.96
N ASP A 14 2.03 4.33 -11.76
CA ASP A 14 1.59 3.25 -12.64
C ASP A 14 2.55 2.06 -12.55
N LEU A 15 2.00 0.86 -12.32
CA LEU A 15 2.74 -0.39 -12.32
C LEU A 15 3.03 -0.91 -13.75
N GLY A 16 2.54 -0.24 -14.79
CA GLY A 16 2.81 -0.54 -16.20
C GLY A 16 2.44 -1.98 -16.57
N SER A 17 3.31 -2.66 -17.32
CA SER A 17 3.10 -4.06 -17.70
C SER A 17 3.54 -5.09 -16.64
N SER A 18 3.87 -4.66 -15.41
CA SER A 18 4.33 -5.59 -14.38
C SER A 18 3.23 -6.55 -13.94
N PRO A 19 3.54 -7.72 -13.38
CA PRO A 19 2.53 -8.66 -12.89
C PRO A 19 2.04 -8.28 -11.47
N PHE A 20 1.91 -6.99 -11.16
CA PHE A 20 1.54 -6.52 -9.83
C PHE A 20 0.33 -5.60 -9.82
N LEU A 21 -0.39 -5.62 -8.70
CA LEU A 21 -1.47 -4.69 -8.35
C LEU A 21 -1.25 -4.17 -6.93
N TYR A 22 -1.63 -2.92 -6.65
CA TYR A 22 -1.70 -2.43 -5.27
C TYR A 22 -2.77 -3.20 -4.50
N SER A 23 -2.37 -3.79 -3.37
CA SER A 23 -3.26 -4.61 -2.56
C SER A 23 -4.35 -3.78 -1.88
N LYS A 24 -5.62 -4.12 -2.15
CA LYS A 24 -6.79 -3.48 -1.50
C LYS A 24 -6.74 -3.58 0.01
N SER A 25 -6.48 -4.78 0.53
CA SER A 25 -6.64 -5.08 1.97
C SER A 25 -5.39 -4.82 2.80
N GLN A 26 -4.23 -4.74 2.15
CA GLN A 26 -2.95 -4.58 2.86
C GLN A 26 -2.41 -3.15 2.83
N ASN A 27 -3.04 -2.24 2.09
CA ASN A 27 -2.64 -0.84 2.07
C ASN A 27 -3.67 0.07 2.73
N THR A 28 -3.20 1.20 3.21
CA THR A 28 -3.97 2.33 3.72
C THR A 28 -3.48 3.60 3.03
N PHE A 29 -4.40 4.43 2.57
CA PHE A 29 -4.11 5.73 2.00
C PHE A 29 -4.15 6.77 3.12
N VAL A 30 -3.06 7.51 3.28
CA VAL A 30 -2.83 8.41 4.41
C VAL A 30 -2.52 9.80 3.90
N TYR A 31 -3.07 10.80 4.58
CA TYR A 31 -2.64 12.18 4.48
C TYR A 31 -2.23 12.71 5.85
N GLU A 32 -1.07 13.35 5.94
CA GLU A 32 -0.51 13.96 7.15
C GLU A 32 -0.26 15.45 6.87
N GLY A 33 -1.03 16.33 7.49
CA GLY A 33 -0.89 17.77 7.33
C GLY A 33 -1.89 18.54 8.19
N TYR A 34 -1.48 19.74 8.59
CA TYR A 34 -2.23 20.59 9.52
C TYR A 34 -3.67 20.88 9.07
N CYS A 35 -3.83 21.37 7.83
CA CYS A 35 -5.14 21.63 7.22
C CYS A 35 -5.10 21.28 5.74
N GLY A 36 -5.73 20.17 5.38
CA GLY A 36 -5.91 19.84 3.98
C GLY A 36 -6.52 18.48 3.78
N ASN A 37 -6.51 18.06 2.53
CA ASN A 37 -7.07 16.80 2.12
C ASN A 37 -6.25 16.21 0.97
N ALA A 38 -6.31 14.88 0.87
CA ALA A 38 -5.75 14.16 -0.26
C ALA A 38 -6.83 13.34 -0.94
N VAL A 39 -6.80 13.34 -2.27
CA VAL A 39 -7.74 12.62 -3.12
C VAL A 39 -6.92 11.69 -4.01
N MET A 40 -7.36 10.43 -4.06
CA MET A 40 -6.89 9.43 -5.00
C MET A 40 -7.90 9.28 -6.13
N MET A 41 -7.42 9.29 -7.37
CA MET A 41 -8.22 9.22 -8.59
C MET A 41 -7.72 8.09 -9.48
N ASP A 42 -8.59 7.59 -10.35
CA ASP A 42 -8.20 6.68 -11.43
C ASP A 42 -7.62 7.46 -12.61
N ASN A 43 -7.25 6.74 -13.66
CA ASN A 43 -6.71 7.28 -14.90
C ASN A 43 -7.73 8.07 -15.76
N HIS A 44 -8.99 8.15 -15.33
CA HIS A 44 -10.06 8.92 -15.98
C HIS A 44 -10.51 10.12 -15.12
N ASP A 45 -9.67 10.55 -14.17
CA ASP A 45 -9.95 11.62 -13.20
C ASP A 45 -11.17 11.34 -12.29
N SER A 46 -11.62 10.08 -12.20
CA SER A 46 -12.71 9.69 -11.30
C SER A 46 -12.16 9.47 -9.89
N VAL A 47 -12.87 9.99 -8.88
CA VAL A 47 -12.44 9.87 -7.49
C VAL A 47 -12.60 8.44 -6.98
N LEU A 48 -11.50 7.82 -6.60
CA LEU A 48 -11.46 6.48 -6.00
C LEU A 48 -11.69 6.53 -4.49
N THR A 49 -10.94 7.39 -3.80
CA THR A 49 -11.03 7.58 -2.35
C THR A 49 -10.38 8.91 -1.97
N GLY A 50 -10.63 9.37 -0.76
CA GLY A 50 -10.01 10.58 -0.24
C GLY A 50 -10.25 10.73 1.24
N CYS A 51 -9.43 11.54 1.90
CA CYS A 51 -9.63 11.91 3.28
C CYS A 51 -9.22 13.36 3.51
N SER A 52 -9.82 13.98 4.51
CA SER A 52 -9.55 15.37 4.91
C SER A 52 -9.25 15.43 6.40
N THR A 53 -8.39 16.37 6.78
CA THR A 53 -8.13 16.68 8.18
C THR A 53 -9.03 17.80 8.68
N THR A 54 -9.29 17.77 9.98
CA THR A 54 -9.77 18.93 10.72
C THR A 54 -8.55 19.73 11.19
N CYS A 55 -8.63 21.05 11.05
CA CYS A 55 -7.63 21.97 11.54
C CYS A 55 -7.60 21.97 13.07
N GLY A 56 -6.52 21.47 13.66
CA GLY A 56 -6.26 21.64 15.10
C GLY A 56 -5.58 22.97 15.37
N ASN A 57 -5.83 23.62 16.51
CA ASN A 57 -5.10 24.84 16.91
C ASN A 57 -3.69 24.57 17.43
N ASP A 58 -3.32 23.29 17.57
CA ASP A 58 -2.05 22.90 18.16
C ASP A 58 -1.02 22.61 17.05
N THR A 59 -0.13 23.58 16.83
CA THR A 59 0.98 23.48 15.87
C THR A 59 2.09 22.54 16.36
N THR A 60 2.06 22.11 17.62
CA THR A 60 3.10 21.22 18.19
C THR A 60 2.86 19.74 17.87
N THR A 61 1.66 19.40 17.40
CA THR A 61 1.26 18.03 17.02
C THR A 61 1.28 17.82 15.50
N ILE A 62 2.25 18.40 14.78
CA ILE A 62 2.59 17.91 13.43
C ILE A 62 3.32 16.58 13.62
N ILE A 63 2.58 15.52 13.98
CA ILE A 63 2.98 14.12 14.19
C ILE A 63 4.50 13.93 14.34
N THR A 64 5.10 14.61 15.33
CA THR A 64 6.49 14.39 15.75
C THR A 64 6.53 13.31 16.83
N ASN A 65 5.37 12.93 17.37
CA ASN A 65 5.24 11.94 18.42
C ASN A 65 4.87 10.55 17.89
N THR A 66 5.73 9.63 18.26
CA THR A 66 5.83 8.23 17.82
C THR A 66 4.69 7.34 18.30
N ASN A 67 3.67 7.85 19.00
CA ASN A 67 2.54 7.04 19.52
C ASN A 67 1.13 7.55 19.15
N ASP A 68 0.98 8.69 18.48
CA ASP A 68 -0.35 9.20 18.15
C ASP A 68 -0.91 8.45 16.93
N LYS A 69 -2.12 7.90 17.13
CA LYS A 69 -2.91 7.24 16.09
C LYS A 69 -3.58 8.31 15.22
N CYS A 70 -3.75 8.01 13.95
CA CYS A 70 -4.26 8.99 13.01
C CYS A 70 -5.79 9.17 13.13
N TYR A 71 -6.22 10.20 13.86
CA TYR A 71 -7.62 10.42 14.24
C TYR A 71 -8.24 11.72 13.71
N GLY A 72 -7.99 12.05 12.45
CA GLY A 72 -8.70 13.13 11.74
C GLY A 72 -8.20 14.55 12.02
N VAL A 73 -7.45 14.79 13.11
CA VAL A 73 -6.77 16.07 13.36
C VAL A 73 -5.32 15.95 12.90
N ASN A 74 -4.87 16.88 12.06
CA ASN A 74 -3.53 16.90 11.43
C ASN A 74 -3.16 15.66 10.59
N CYS A 75 -3.96 14.59 10.57
CA CYS A 75 -3.85 13.51 9.62
C CYS A 75 -5.18 12.79 9.43
N CYS A 76 -5.30 12.06 8.32
CA CYS A 76 -6.41 11.17 8.07
C CYS A 76 -5.92 9.93 7.31
N GLU A 77 -6.64 8.83 7.48
CA GLU A 77 -6.40 7.59 6.74
C GLU A 77 -7.71 7.03 6.19
N THR A 78 -7.63 6.33 5.07
CA THR A 78 -8.76 5.66 4.43
C THR A 78 -8.27 4.43 3.64
N THR A 79 -9.18 3.52 3.31
CA THR A 79 -8.86 2.36 2.48
C THR A 79 -9.03 2.67 0.99
N ILE A 80 -8.34 1.93 0.14
CA ILE A 80 -8.61 1.96 -1.31
C ILE A 80 -9.81 1.05 -1.64
N PRO A 81 -10.64 1.41 -2.64
CA PRO A 81 -11.90 0.72 -2.92
C PRO A 81 -11.71 -0.67 -3.57
N HIS A 82 -10.63 -0.89 -4.31
CA HIS A 82 -10.35 -2.11 -5.07
C HIS A 82 -8.84 -2.28 -5.31
N TYR A 83 -8.42 -3.33 -6.04
CA TYR A 83 -7.02 -3.50 -6.41
C TYR A 83 -6.67 -2.55 -7.55
N LEU A 84 -5.58 -1.79 -7.40
CA LEU A 84 -5.24 -0.72 -8.35
C LEU A 84 -4.03 -1.11 -9.18
N LYS A 85 -4.08 -0.81 -10.48
CA LYS A 85 -2.93 -0.93 -11.37
C LYS A 85 -2.12 0.37 -11.40
N SER A 86 -2.85 1.46 -11.48
CA SER A 86 -2.37 2.83 -11.44
C SER A 86 -3.34 3.67 -10.64
N TYR A 87 -2.88 4.83 -10.19
CA TYR A 87 -3.71 5.84 -9.56
C TYR A 87 -2.99 7.19 -9.55
N ASP A 88 -3.79 8.23 -9.49
CA ASP A 88 -3.34 9.61 -9.32
C ASP A 88 -3.62 10.08 -7.90
N MET A 89 -2.72 10.88 -7.35
CA MET A 89 -2.91 11.55 -6.07
C MET A 89 -2.82 13.04 -6.23
N LYS A 90 -3.75 13.74 -5.58
CA LYS A 90 -3.77 15.20 -5.51
C LYS A 90 -3.93 15.65 -4.07
N ILE A 91 -3.02 16.52 -3.65
CA ILE A 91 -3.05 17.16 -2.33
C ILE A 91 -3.63 18.56 -2.49
N MET A 92 -4.64 18.86 -1.69
CA MET A 92 -5.24 20.19 -1.61
C MET A 92 -5.01 20.72 -0.20
N GLY A 93 -4.14 21.72 -0.10
CA GLY A 93 -3.90 22.46 1.14
C GLY A 93 -4.80 23.69 1.23
N LEU A 94 -5.31 23.99 2.42
CA LEU A 94 -6.09 25.22 2.62
C LEU A 94 -5.13 26.42 2.73
N GLN A 95 -4.73 26.97 1.59
CA GLN A 95 -3.77 28.08 1.47
C GLN A 95 -4.17 29.36 2.24
N ARG A 96 -5.44 29.50 2.64
CA ARG A 96 -5.93 30.64 3.44
C ARG A 96 -5.64 30.54 4.94
N GLN A 97 -5.31 29.35 5.45
CA GLN A 97 -4.96 29.14 6.87
C GLN A 97 -3.49 28.77 7.08
N LEU A 98 -2.80 28.43 5.99
CA LEU A 98 -1.36 28.36 5.92
C LEU A 98 -0.86 29.80 5.81
N GLY A 99 -0.18 30.30 6.85
CA GLY A 99 0.59 31.54 6.72
C GLY A 99 1.60 31.45 5.58
N ARG A 100 2.38 32.52 5.37
CA ARG A 100 3.34 32.63 4.25
C ARG A 100 4.36 31.45 4.14
N ASP A 101 4.52 30.67 5.22
CA ASP A 101 5.38 29.48 5.34
C ASP A 101 4.65 28.16 5.64
N GLY A 102 3.32 28.10 5.48
CA GLY A 102 2.57 26.90 5.86
C GLY A 102 2.91 25.71 4.95
N ALA A 103 3.66 24.75 5.51
CA ALA A 103 4.10 23.54 4.81
C ALA A 103 2.90 22.73 4.31
N CYS A 104 2.94 22.36 3.03
CA CYS A 104 1.98 21.42 2.45
C CYS A 104 2.08 20.07 3.18
N GLY A 105 0.94 19.45 3.45
CA GLY A 105 0.90 18.10 4.01
C GLY A 105 1.46 17.06 3.05
N PHE A 106 1.61 15.83 3.56
CA PHE A 106 2.11 14.68 2.83
C PHE A 106 0.97 13.70 2.56
N ALA A 107 0.90 13.12 1.36
CA ALA A 107 0.00 12.00 1.06
C ALA A 107 0.79 10.79 0.54
N PHE A 108 0.34 9.59 0.89
CA PHE A 108 0.97 8.35 0.46
C PHE A 108 0.07 7.13 0.66
N LEU A 109 0.37 6.06 -0.08
CA LEU A 109 -0.23 4.73 0.09
C LEU A 109 0.79 3.82 0.82
N ALA A 110 0.46 3.39 2.02
CA ALA A 110 1.36 2.59 2.87
C ALA A 110 0.79 1.21 3.20
N GLU A 111 1.66 0.23 3.39
CA GLU A 111 1.32 -1.08 3.93
C GLU A 111 0.87 -0.92 5.39
N LYS A 112 -0.31 -1.45 5.69
CA LYS A 112 -1.05 -1.17 6.92
C LYS A 112 -0.26 -1.53 8.18
N LEU A 113 0.38 -2.70 8.22
CA LEU A 113 1.12 -3.13 9.41
C LEU A 113 2.41 -2.33 9.60
N SER A 114 3.12 -2.01 8.53
CA SER A 114 4.30 -1.13 8.57
C SER A 114 3.93 0.27 9.04
N TYR A 115 2.79 0.81 8.59
CA TYR A 115 2.29 2.10 9.05
C TYR A 115 1.92 2.10 10.53
N ILE A 116 1.14 1.10 10.99
CA ILE A 116 0.76 0.99 12.40
C ILE A 116 1.99 0.80 13.30
N ASN A 117 2.95 -0.03 12.88
CA ASN A 117 4.15 -0.31 13.65
C ASN A 117 5.25 0.75 13.48
N LYS A 118 5.01 1.79 12.65
CA LYS A 118 5.98 2.84 12.29
C LYS A 118 7.32 2.28 11.84
N ASN A 119 7.29 1.14 11.16
CA ASN A 119 8.48 0.42 10.74
C ASN A 119 8.94 0.92 9.36
N PHE A 120 9.50 2.12 9.34
CA PHE A 120 9.99 2.78 8.13
C PHE A 120 11.48 3.03 8.22
N SER A 121 12.25 2.55 7.23
CA SER A 121 13.70 2.79 7.17
C SER A 121 14.05 4.24 6.84
N SER A 122 13.12 4.99 6.21
CA SER A 122 13.32 6.36 5.77
C SER A 122 12.05 7.20 6.00
N PRO A 123 12.17 8.47 6.44
CA PRO A 123 11.02 9.35 6.59
C PRO A 123 10.35 9.69 5.25
N SER A 124 11.07 9.53 4.13
CA SER A 124 10.65 9.91 2.78
C SER A 124 10.01 8.75 2.00
N SER A 125 10.18 7.53 2.47
CA SER A 125 9.73 6.31 1.79
C SER A 125 8.87 5.46 2.71
N VAL A 126 7.70 5.08 2.22
CA VAL A 126 6.74 4.25 2.92
C VAL A 126 6.60 2.90 2.21
N PRO A 127 6.68 1.78 2.92
CA PRO A 127 6.44 0.46 2.37
C PRO A 127 5.04 0.38 1.79
N THR A 128 4.87 -0.29 0.65
CA THR A 128 3.54 -0.57 0.08
C THR A 128 3.45 -2.03 -0.31
N SER A 129 2.31 -2.65 -0.03
CA SER A 129 2.04 -4.03 -0.41
C SER A 129 1.46 -4.13 -1.82
N LEU A 130 2.09 -4.96 -2.64
CA LEU A 130 1.62 -5.33 -3.97
C LEU A 130 1.14 -6.78 -3.96
N LEU A 131 0.04 -7.07 -4.63
CA LEU A 131 -0.38 -8.42 -5.00
C LEU A 131 0.34 -8.83 -6.29
N TRP A 132 1.04 -9.97 -6.26
CA TRP A 132 1.56 -10.62 -7.47
C TRP A 132 0.46 -11.39 -8.20
N THR A 133 0.19 -11.03 -9.45
CA THR A 133 -0.82 -11.66 -10.30
C THR A 133 -0.18 -12.77 -11.13
N LEU A 134 -0.79 -13.96 -11.09
CA LEU A 134 -0.37 -15.14 -11.83
C LEU A 134 -1.45 -15.51 -12.83
N SER A 135 -1.14 -15.30 -14.11
CA SER A 135 -2.06 -15.62 -15.21
C SER A 135 -2.15 -17.13 -15.46
N GLU A 136 -3.07 -17.54 -16.33
CA GLU A 136 -3.14 -18.95 -16.76
C GLU A 136 -1.88 -19.40 -17.50
N LEU A 137 -1.18 -18.50 -18.20
CA LEU A 137 0.08 -18.81 -18.88
C LEU A 137 1.19 -19.13 -17.86
N ASP A 138 1.25 -18.35 -16.78
CA ASP A 138 2.23 -18.55 -15.69
C ASP A 138 1.91 -19.82 -14.87
N SER A 139 0.68 -20.34 -14.97
CA SER A 139 0.24 -21.48 -14.16
C SER A 139 0.96 -22.79 -14.47
N ASN A 140 1.53 -22.93 -15.67
CA ASN A 140 2.32 -24.10 -16.03
C ASN A 140 3.72 -24.07 -15.44
N ASP A 141 4.28 -22.87 -15.22
CA ASP A 141 5.63 -22.67 -14.69
C ASP A 141 5.66 -22.61 -13.17
N ILE A 142 4.49 -22.49 -12.52
CA ILE A 142 4.36 -22.37 -11.08
C ILE A 142 3.88 -23.68 -10.47
N SER A 143 4.79 -24.32 -9.74
CA SER A 143 4.48 -25.46 -8.87
C SER A 143 4.47 -25.02 -7.42
N CYS A 144 3.32 -25.17 -6.76
CA CYS A 144 3.26 -25.00 -5.32
C CYS A 144 4.08 -26.10 -4.64
N CYS A 145 4.77 -25.75 -3.55
CA CYS A 145 5.51 -26.74 -2.77
C CYS A 145 4.58 -27.84 -2.21
N SER A 146 5.12 -29.04 -2.00
CA SER A 146 4.57 -30.22 -1.29
C SER A 146 3.07 -30.19 -0.88
N HIS A 147 2.24 -31.01 -1.55
CA HIS A 147 0.80 -31.23 -1.26
C HIS A 147 -0.14 -30.01 -1.32
N ASN A 148 0.35 -28.84 -1.71
CA ASN A 148 -0.48 -27.64 -1.76
C ASN A 148 -1.29 -27.56 -3.05
N SER A 149 -2.51 -27.03 -2.91
CA SER A 149 -3.41 -26.83 -4.03
C SER A 149 -3.30 -25.40 -4.55
N ARG A 150 -3.42 -25.26 -5.88
CA ARG A 150 -3.61 -23.95 -6.51
C ARG A 150 -5.07 -23.57 -6.36
N ARG A 151 -5.31 -22.34 -5.91
CA ARG A 151 -6.65 -21.77 -5.82
C ARG A 151 -6.75 -20.58 -6.75
N ARG A 152 -7.86 -20.48 -7.47
CA ARG A 152 -8.23 -19.27 -8.21
C ARG A 152 -8.72 -18.22 -7.22
N LEU A 153 -8.15 -17.02 -7.32
CA LEU A 153 -8.58 -15.82 -6.63
C LEU A 153 -9.12 -14.85 -7.68
N LYS A 154 -10.37 -14.42 -7.50
CA LYS A 154 -10.96 -13.37 -8.31
C LYS A 154 -10.68 -12.02 -7.66
N VAL A 155 -10.02 -11.12 -8.37
CA VAL A 155 -9.70 -9.77 -7.90
C VAL A 155 -10.56 -8.74 -8.64
N ASP A 156 -11.15 -7.85 -7.86
CA ASP A 156 -11.95 -6.73 -8.37
C ASP A 156 -11.04 -5.55 -8.72
N LEU A 157 -11.20 -5.02 -9.94
CA LEU A 157 -10.42 -3.91 -10.49
C LEU A 157 -11.18 -2.59 -10.48
N GLY A 158 -12.46 -2.58 -10.08
CA GLY A 158 -13.23 -1.35 -9.84
C GLY A 158 -13.84 -0.64 -11.04
N ASP A 159 -13.45 -1.01 -12.25
CA ASP A 159 -14.03 -0.56 -13.53
C ASP A 159 -15.20 -1.44 -14.00
N GLY A 160 -15.77 -2.23 -13.09
CA GLY A 160 -16.76 -3.27 -13.38
C GLY A 160 -16.14 -4.57 -13.91
N THR A 161 -14.81 -4.63 -14.08
CA THR A 161 -14.10 -5.84 -14.47
C THR A 161 -13.44 -6.53 -13.28
N SER A 162 -13.01 -7.76 -13.51
CA SER A 162 -12.31 -8.57 -12.52
C SER A 162 -11.28 -9.45 -13.21
N MET A 163 -10.17 -9.73 -12.54
CA MET A 163 -9.14 -10.63 -13.02
C MET A 163 -9.11 -11.90 -12.17
N ASP A 164 -8.91 -13.05 -12.82
CA ASP A 164 -8.56 -14.28 -12.12
C ASP A 164 -7.03 -14.37 -11.98
N THR A 165 -6.58 -14.69 -10.78
CA THR A 165 -5.17 -14.92 -10.47
C THR A 165 -5.02 -16.18 -9.64
N TRP A 166 -3.93 -16.91 -9.84
CA TRP A 166 -3.64 -18.10 -9.06
C TRP A 166 -2.96 -17.76 -7.72
N LYS A 167 -3.24 -18.57 -6.71
CA LYS A 167 -2.60 -18.51 -5.40
C LYS A 167 -2.25 -19.92 -4.93
N CYS A 168 -1.03 -20.11 -4.46
CA CYS A 168 -0.69 -21.33 -3.72
C CYS A 168 -1.36 -21.26 -2.33
N TYR A 169 -2.24 -22.22 -2.07
CA TYR A 169 -3.00 -22.31 -0.82
C TYR A 169 -2.44 -23.44 0.05
N PHE A 170 -2.30 -23.16 1.35
CA PHE A 170 -1.72 -24.07 2.33
C PHE A 170 -2.77 -24.56 3.35
N TYR A 171 -2.80 -25.88 3.59
CA TYR A 171 -3.60 -26.49 4.66
C TYR A 171 -2.65 -27.00 5.78
N GLY A 172 -2.47 -26.25 6.87
CA GLY A 172 -1.67 -26.71 8.04
C GLY A 172 -0.83 -25.62 8.72
N GLU A 173 0.11 -26.04 9.58
CA GLU A 173 1.11 -25.15 10.23
C GLU A 173 1.98 -24.42 9.19
N LEU A 174 2.13 -23.12 9.37
CA LEU A 174 2.90 -22.22 8.51
C LEU A 174 4.37 -22.66 8.46
N TYR A 175 4.73 -23.49 7.47
CA TYR A 175 6.13 -23.65 7.08
C TYR A 175 6.61 -22.31 6.52
N GLY A 176 7.74 -21.84 7.03
CA GLY A 176 8.41 -20.66 6.49
C GLY A 176 8.86 -20.86 5.04
N GLY A 177 9.17 -19.77 4.34
CA GLY A 177 9.73 -19.80 2.98
C GLY A 177 8.72 -19.43 1.89
N ASN A 178 9.03 -19.78 0.63
CA ASN A 178 8.26 -19.38 -0.54
C ASN A 178 7.36 -20.51 -1.05
N PRO A 179 6.02 -20.41 -0.91
CA PRO A 179 5.11 -21.45 -1.38
C PRO A 179 5.06 -21.59 -2.91
N TYR A 180 5.60 -20.63 -3.66
CA TYR A 180 5.64 -20.63 -5.13
C TYR A 180 6.91 -21.27 -5.72
N LEU A 181 7.80 -21.81 -4.89
CA LEU A 181 8.96 -22.60 -5.32
C LEU A 181 8.76 -24.06 -4.90
N VAL A 182 9.16 -25.00 -5.77
CA VAL A 182 9.01 -26.46 -5.56
C VAL A 182 9.53 -26.90 -4.18
N ASP A 183 10.72 -26.45 -3.82
CA ASP A 183 11.38 -26.72 -2.52
C ASP A 183 11.41 -25.50 -1.59
N GLY A 184 10.56 -24.50 -1.87
CA GLY A 184 10.58 -23.23 -1.14
C GLY A 184 9.95 -23.30 0.25
N CYS A 185 9.23 -24.37 0.57
CA CYS A 185 8.59 -24.55 1.87
C CYS A 185 9.54 -25.26 2.83
N SER A 186 9.96 -24.53 3.86
CA SER A 186 10.88 -25.01 4.88
C SER A 186 10.25 -24.91 6.25
N LYS A 187 10.52 -25.89 7.12
CA LYS A 187 10.13 -25.80 8.53
C LYS A 187 10.93 -24.74 9.30
N GLU A 188 12.02 -24.21 8.73
CA GLU A 188 13.01 -23.38 9.43
C GLU A 188 13.09 -21.90 9.02
N CYS A 189 12.23 -21.37 8.14
CA CYS A 189 12.27 -19.95 7.78
C CYS A 189 11.31 -19.07 8.60
N VAL A 190 11.65 -18.81 9.87
CA VAL A 190 10.82 -17.97 10.77
C VAL A 190 11.13 -16.47 10.68
N ARG A 191 12.22 -16.00 10.04
CA ARG A 191 12.47 -14.55 9.84
C ARG A 191 13.68 -14.31 8.94
N CYS A 192 13.47 -13.96 7.66
CA CYS A 192 14.49 -13.20 6.92
C CYS A 192 14.40 -11.73 7.39
N ARG A 193 15.12 -11.40 8.47
CA ARG A 193 15.10 -10.05 9.10
C ARG A 193 16.16 -9.09 8.51
N ASN A 194 17.00 -9.52 7.55
CA ASN A 194 18.16 -8.74 7.10
C ASN A 194 18.31 -8.68 5.57
N SER A 195 17.30 -8.18 4.87
CA SER A 195 17.49 -7.58 3.54
C SER A 195 16.43 -6.51 3.33
N GLU A 196 16.76 -5.46 2.58
CA GLU A 196 15.95 -4.27 2.31
C GLU A 196 14.60 -4.55 1.60
N VAL A 197 14.16 -5.82 1.53
CA VAL A 197 12.86 -6.26 1.04
C VAL A 197 12.37 -7.39 1.96
N SER A 198 11.45 -7.10 2.88
CA SER A 198 10.77 -8.13 3.66
C SER A 198 9.60 -8.68 2.83
N VAL A 199 9.89 -9.72 2.04
CA VAL A 199 8.82 -10.48 1.38
C VAL A 199 8.19 -11.37 2.44
N THR A 200 7.08 -10.96 3.04
CA THR A 200 6.16 -11.88 3.72
C THR A 200 5.50 -12.73 2.62
N MET A 201 6.19 -13.79 2.16
CA MET A 201 5.86 -14.58 0.97
C MET A 201 4.50 -15.28 1.05
N THR A 202 3.47 -14.48 0.84
CA THR A 202 2.04 -14.83 0.82
C THR A 202 1.38 -14.17 -0.39
N GLN A 203 1.92 -14.28 -1.61
CA GLN A 203 1.44 -13.55 -2.82
C GLN A 203 1.55 -12.02 -2.75
N TYR A 204 1.85 -11.48 -1.58
CA TYR A 204 2.04 -10.06 -1.35
C TYR A 204 3.52 -9.74 -1.25
N MET A 205 3.95 -8.70 -1.97
CA MET A 205 5.30 -8.17 -1.93
C MET A 205 5.25 -6.77 -1.33
N THR A 206 5.87 -6.60 -0.16
CA THR A 206 6.03 -5.28 0.43
C THR A 206 7.27 -4.63 -0.17
N LEU A 207 7.07 -3.59 -0.98
CA LEU A 207 8.16 -2.79 -1.53
C LEU A 207 8.61 -1.76 -0.48
N MET A 208 9.79 -1.96 0.08
CA MET A 208 10.54 -0.91 0.79
C MET A 208 11.46 -0.23 -0.24
N ALA A 209 11.42 1.09 -0.31
CA ALA A 209 12.29 1.90 -1.17
C ALA A 209 13.19 2.78 -0.30
#